data_AF-A0A497IYY2-F1
#
_entry.id   AF-A0A497IYY2-F1
#
_cell.length_a   1.000
_cell.length_b   1.000
_cell.length_c   1.000
_cell.angle_alpha   90.00
_cell.angle_beta   90.00
_cell.angle_gamma   90.00
#
_symmetry.space_group_name_H-M   'P 1'
#
loop_
_entity.id
_entity.type
_entity.pdbx_description
1 polymer ?
#
loop_
_entity_poly.entity_id
_entity_poly.type
_entity_poly.pdbx_seq_one_letter_code
_entity_poly.pdbx_strand_id
1 'polypeptide(L)'
;MERREITPFLGLKGSGKSSLISALFPDLEVNFEEPEYYRDYMVGEWHYIREVSGKEETIRLLLPATSKWRVERAVMVFDLSRKESFSWAIGTMPLLGWRFLLVGNKSDLPERMISLSEASSLAEREGAKLFIVSALTGDGVEELKRALMGEIPLEEVSVPPTPVPAPALRRDYLPIPLDHSPSTDGLSEIEIKLLELIDGKKTAFELSQELGTEIRTIQIYLKRLQAKGKIKDLKLVVR
;
A
#
# COMPACT_ATOMS: atom_id res chain seq x y z
N MET A 1 14.74 6.62 -18.40
CA MET A 1 13.68 7.59 -18.03
C MET A 1 13.70 7.68 -16.52
N GLU A 2 14.16 8.80 -15.97
CA GLU A 2 14.22 9.01 -14.53
C GLU A 2 12.81 8.89 -13.94
N ARG A 3 12.65 8.01 -12.94
CA ARG A 3 11.34 7.66 -12.38
C ARG A 3 10.99 8.66 -11.29
N ARG A 4 9.86 9.35 -11.48
CA ARG A 4 9.22 10.25 -10.49
C ARG A 4 9.14 9.57 -9.13
N GLU A 5 9.62 10.26 -8.11
CA GLU A 5 9.49 9.87 -6.72
C GLU A 5 8.25 10.55 -6.13
N ILE A 6 7.47 9.81 -5.36
CA ILE A 6 6.19 10.26 -4.84
C ILE A 6 6.17 10.06 -3.32
N THR A 7 5.81 11.11 -2.59
CA THR A 7 5.47 11.05 -1.17
C THR A 7 3.95 11.26 -1.03
N PRO A 8 3.17 10.18 -0.84
CA PRO A 8 1.74 10.28 -0.67
C PRO A 8 1.37 10.88 0.68
N PHE A 9 0.45 11.82 0.71
CA PHE A 9 -0.23 12.33 1.90
C PHE A 9 -1.64 11.75 1.95
N LEU A 10 -1.91 10.97 2.99
CA LEU A 10 -3.16 10.24 3.22
C LEU A 10 -3.82 10.76 4.49
N GLY A 11 -5.14 10.60 4.58
CA GLY A 11 -5.91 11.01 5.75
C GLY A 11 -7.35 11.32 5.39
N LEU A 12 -8.25 11.11 6.34
CA LEU A 12 -9.67 11.42 6.20
C LEU A 12 -9.86 12.90 5.84
N LYS A 13 -10.95 13.21 5.12
CA LYS A 13 -11.32 14.61 4.85
C LYS A 13 -11.37 15.43 6.14
N GLY A 14 -10.70 16.58 6.12
CA GLY A 14 -10.59 17.47 7.27
C GLY A 14 -9.52 17.11 8.29
N SER A 15 -8.66 16.10 8.05
CA SER A 15 -7.48 15.83 8.90
C SER A 15 -6.39 16.91 8.79
N GLY A 16 -6.49 17.77 7.78
CA GLY A 16 -5.59 18.90 7.55
C GLY A 16 -4.40 18.60 6.63
N LYS A 17 -4.53 17.62 5.72
CA LYS A 17 -3.52 17.30 4.71
C LYS A 17 -3.05 18.53 3.92
N SER A 18 -3.96 19.25 3.27
CA SER A 18 -3.64 20.41 2.44
C SER A 18 -2.98 21.53 3.27
N SER A 19 -3.52 21.80 4.46
CA SER A 19 -2.91 22.76 5.41
C SER A 19 -1.48 22.36 5.80
N LEU A 20 -1.25 21.07 6.07
CA LEU A 20 0.08 20.58 6.41
C LEU A 20 1.04 20.65 5.23
N ILE A 21 0.60 20.33 4.01
CA ILE A 21 1.41 20.48 2.79
C ILE A 21 1.80 21.95 2.60
N SER A 22 0.86 22.87 2.77
CA SER A 22 1.11 24.31 2.68
C SER A 22 2.09 24.80 3.75
N ALA A 23 2.00 24.27 4.98
CA ALA A 23 2.93 24.61 6.06
C ALA A 23 4.35 24.05 5.82
N LEU A 24 4.47 22.83 5.29
CA LEU A 24 5.77 22.20 4.98
C LEU A 24 6.47 22.88 3.79
N PHE A 25 5.70 23.28 2.80
CA PHE A 25 6.17 23.82 1.52
C PHE A 25 5.43 25.13 1.20
N PRO A 26 5.81 26.24 1.85
CA PRO A 26 5.09 27.52 1.73
C PRO A 26 5.10 28.12 0.33
N ASP A 27 6.05 27.72 -0.51
CA ASP A 27 6.16 28.18 -1.90
C ASP A 27 5.21 27.44 -2.86
N LEU A 28 4.50 26.41 -2.39
CA LEU A 28 3.51 25.70 -3.20
C LEU A 28 2.18 26.44 -3.22
N GLU A 29 1.60 26.55 -4.42
CA GLU A 29 0.19 26.94 -4.58
C GLU A 29 -0.72 25.75 -4.25
N VAL A 30 -1.04 25.59 -2.97
CA VAL A 30 -1.89 24.51 -2.48
C VAL A 30 -3.36 24.83 -2.73
N ASN A 31 -4.07 23.91 -3.37
CA ASN A 31 -5.52 23.99 -3.53
C ASN A 31 -6.19 23.23 -2.36
N PHE A 32 -7.09 23.91 -1.65
CA PHE A 32 -7.75 23.37 -0.45
C PHE A 32 -9.02 22.56 -0.73
N GLU A 33 -9.44 22.46 -1.99
CA GLU A 33 -10.52 21.57 -2.41
C GLU A 33 -10.07 20.12 -2.37
N GLU A 34 -10.95 19.25 -1.86
CA GLU A 34 -10.72 17.80 -1.81
C GLU A 34 -10.50 17.27 -3.23
N PRO A 35 -9.36 16.60 -3.52
CA PRO A 35 -9.12 16.04 -4.83
C PRO A 35 -10.11 14.91 -5.13
N GLU A 36 -10.43 14.74 -6.42
CA GLU A 36 -11.29 13.64 -6.88
C GLU A 36 -10.67 12.27 -6.55
N TYR A 37 -9.38 12.11 -6.87
CA TYR A 37 -8.58 10.92 -6.53
C TYR A 37 -7.30 11.30 -5.80
N TYR A 38 -6.47 12.11 -6.44
CA TYR A 38 -5.27 12.69 -5.86
C TYR A 38 -4.87 13.96 -6.63
N ARG A 39 -3.98 14.76 -6.06
CA ARG A 39 -3.33 15.91 -6.69
C ARG A 39 -1.82 15.87 -6.43
N ASP A 40 -1.03 16.22 -7.42
CA ASP A 40 0.44 16.26 -7.32
C ASP A 40 0.95 17.70 -7.20
N TYR A 41 1.87 17.93 -6.29
CA TYR A 41 2.65 19.16 -6.16
C TYR A 41 4.13 18.83 -6.32
N MET A 42 4.86 19.61 -7.11
CA MET A 42 6.29 19.40 -7.36
C MET A 42 7.12 20.17 -6.33
N VAL A 43 7.95 19.48 -5.56
CA VAL A 43 8.74 20.06 -4.44
C VAL A 43 10.25 20.06 -4.68
N GLY A 44 10.68 19.65 -5.87
CA GLY A 44 12.07 19.60 -6.30
C GLY A 44 12.17 19.03 -7.71
N GLU A 45 13.38 18.67 -8.12
CA GLU A 45 13.55 17.95 -9.38
C GLU A 45 13.05 16.51 -9.23
N TRP A 46 11.98 16.17 -9.94
CA TRP A 46 11.39 14.82 -10.01
C TRP A 46 10.76 14.24 -8.73
N HIS A 47 10.65 15.03 -7.66
CA HIS A 47 9.96 14.66 -6.43
C HIS A 47 8.61 15.35 -6.31
N TYR A 48 7.57 14.54 -6.07
CA TYR A 48 6.18 15.00 -5.98
C TYR A 48 5.57 14.67 -4.61
N ILE A 49 4.91 15.66 -4.02
CA ILE A 49 3.95 15.43 -2.94
C ILE A 49 2.62 15.08 -3.59
N ARG A 50 2.07 13.91 -3.25
CA ARG A 50 0.78 13.47 -3.75
C ARG A 50 -0.27 13.52 -2.65
N GLU A 51 -1.15 14.51 -2.70
CA GLU A 51 -2.30 14.58 -1.81
C GLU A 51 -3.40 13.64 -2.30
N VAL A 52 -3.71 12.60 -1.53
CA VAL A 52 -4.72 11.59 -1.86
C VAL A 52 -6.06 11.93 -1.21
N SER A 53 -7.17 11.73 -1.93
CA SER A 53 -8.52 11.93 -1.39
C SER A 53 -8.75 11.06 -0.15
N GLY A 54 -9.40 11.61 0.86
CA GLY A 54 -9.76 10.92 2.09
C GLY A 54 -10.99 10.00 1.97
N LYS A 55 -11.58 9.88 0.77
CA LYS A 55 -12.74 9.00 0.52
C LYS A 55 -12.31 7.54 0.48
N GLU A 56 -13.05 6.66 1.16
CA GLU A 56 -12.71 5.24 1.23
C GLU A 56 -12.70 4.56 -0.15
N GLU A 57 -13.66 4.92 -1.01
CA GLU A 57 -13.78 4.39 -2.37
C GLU A 57 -12.56 4.76 -3.22
N THR A 58 -11.99 5.95 -2.99
CA THR A 58 -10.80 6.40 -3.72
C THR A 58 -9.59 5.55 -3.36
N ILE A 59 -9.37 5.28 -2.07
CA ILE A 59 -8.25 4.43 -1.64
C ILE A 59 -8.36 3.05 -2.31
N ARG A 60 -9.55 2.43 -2.24
CA ARG A 60 -9.79 1.11 -2.84
C ARG A 60 -9.56 1.11 -4.36
N LEU A 61 -10.02 2.17 -5.04
CA LEU A 61 -9.81 2.32 -6.48
C LEU A 61 -8.33 2.49 -6.85
N LEU A 62 -7.56 3.18 -6.01
CA LEU A 62 -6.15 3.45 -6.26
C LEU A 62 -5.24 2.26 -5.92
N LEU A 63 -5.66 1.29 -5.09
CA LEU A 63 -4.84 0.14 -4.67
C LEU A 63 -4.09 -0.59 -5.82
N PRO A 64 -4.69 -0.83 -7.01
CA PRO A 64 -3.94 -1.44 -8.10
C PRO A 64 -2.84 -0.52 -8.66
N ALA A 65 -3.08 0.80 -8.66
CA ALA A 65 -2.18 1.80 -9.20
C ALA A 65 -1.02 2.14 -8.24
N THR A 66 -1.24 2.05 -6.92
CA THR A 66 -0.22 2.36 -5.90
C THR A 66 1.05 1.51 -6.03
N SER A 67 0.93 0.27 -6.52
CA SER A 67 2.06 -0.62 -6.81
C SER A 67 3.04 -0.08 -7.85
N LYS A 68 2.59 0.83 -8.72
CA LYS A 68 3.41 1.47 -9.76
C LYS A 68 4.09 2.74 -9.27
N TRP A 69 3.76 3.22 -8.08
CA TRP A 69 4.33 4.44 -7.52
C TRP A 69 5.63 4.11 -6.82
N ARG A 70 6.67 4.92 -7.08
CA ARG A 70 7.91 4.84 -6.32
C ARG A 70 7.71 5.67 -5.05
N VAL A 71 7.38 4.97 -3.97
CA VAL A 71 7.13 5.56 -2.65
C VAL A 71 8.20 5.06 -1.69
N GLU A 72 9.06 5.96 -1.21
CA GLU A 72 9.95 5.63 -0.10
C GLU A 72 9.17 5.64 1.22
N ARG A 73 8.39 6.70 1.43
CA ARG A 73 7.57 6.92 2.63
C ARG A 73 6.27 7.63 2.27
N ALA A 74 5.20 7.26 2.97
CA ALA A 74 3.92 7.96 2.94
C ALA A 74 3.65 8.68 4.26
N VAL A 75 2.94 9.79 4.20
CA VAL A 75 2.53 10.58 5.37
C VAL A 75 1.07 10.29 5.67
N MET A 76 0.79 9.71 6.83
CA MET A 76 -0.55 9.42 7.32
C MET A 76 -0.98 10.49 8.32
N VAL A 77 -1.91 11.36 7.92
CA VAL A 77 -2.37 12.51 8.70
C VAL A 77 -3.73 12.22 9.34
N PHE A 78 -3.80 12.31 10.66
CA PHE A 78 -5.03 12.26 11.44
C PHE A 78 -5.15 13.51 12.32
N ASP A 79 -6.38 13.86 12.69
CA ASP A 79 -6.71 15.01 13.53
C ASP A 79 -6.85 14.55 14.99
N LEU A 80 -6.02 15.12 15.88
CA LEU A 80 -5.97 14.77 17.30
C LEU A 80 -7.29 15.04 18.06
N SER A 81 -8.14 15.91 17.52
CA SER A 81 -9.46 16.24 18.06
C SER A 81 -10.59 15.35 17.50
N ARG A 82 -10.29 14.46 16.53
CA ARG A 82 -11.30 13.63 15.86
C ARG A 82 -10.93 12.15 15.81
N LYS A 83 -11.54 11.36 16.68
CA LYS A 83 -11.36 9.90 16.77
C LYS A 83 -11.61 9.16 15.44
N GLU A 84 -12.59 9.61 14.66
CA GLU A 84 -12.92 9.03 13.35
C GLU A 84 -11.72 9.08 12.38
N SER A 85 -10.96 10.17 12.38
CA SER A 85 -9.79 10.32 11.50
C SER A 85 -8.66 9.36 11.87
N PHE A 86 -8.51 9.06 13.16
CA PHE A 86 -7.54 8.09 13.66
C PHE A 86 -7.97 6.66 13.36
N SER A 87 -9.25 6.32 13.57
CA SER A 87 -9.82 5.03 13.15
C SER A 87 -9.66 4.81 11.64
N TRP A 88 -9.84 5.85 10.83
CA TRP A 88 -9.63 5.80 9.38
C TRP A 88 -8.17 5.49 9.03
N ALA A 89 -7.20 6.12 9.71
CA ALA A 89 -5.78 5.82 9.53
C ALA A 89 -5.47 4.36 9.86
N ILE A 90 -5.96 3.86 11.00
CA ILE A 90 -5.80 2.45 11.43
C ILE A 90 -6.35 1.48 10.38
N GLY A 91 -7.53 1.77 9.81
CA GLY A 91 -8.14 0.90 8.80
C GLY A 91 -7.45 0.97 7.43
N THR A 92 -6.80 2.09 7.11
CA THR A 92 -6.24 2.36 5.78
C THR A 92 -4.80 1.90 5.64
N MET A 93 -3.95 2.10 6.65
CA MET A 93 -2.52 1.76 6.58
C MET A 93 -2.27 0.30 6.18
N PRO A 94 -2.95 -0.72 6.73
CA PRO A 94 -2.71 -2.13 6.39
C PRO A 94 -3.05 -2.48 4.93
N LEU A 95 -3.85 -1.66 4.25
CA LEU A 95 -4.18 -1.85 2.82
C LEU A 95 -3.01 -1.46 1.91
N LEU A 96 -2.03 -0.74 2.44
CA LEU A 96 -0.93 -0.11 1.71
C LEU A 96 0.39 -0.65 2.28
N GLY A 97 1.15 -1.40 1.48
CA GLY A 97 2.44 -1.96 1.88
C GLY A 97 3.59 -0.95 1.94
N TRP A 98 3.33 0.28 2.41
CA TRP A 98 4.29 1.37 2.45
C TRP A 98 4.87 1.57 3.85
N ARG A 99 6.05 2.19 3.93
CA ARG A 99 6.56 2.75 5.18
C ARG A 99 5.85 4.07 5.46
N PHE A 100 5.43 4.31 6.70
CA PHE A 100 4.66 5.49 7.07
C PHE A 100 5.42 6.43 8.02
N LEU A 101 5.14 7.71 7.87
CA LEU A 101 5.22 8.70 8.94
C LEU A 101 3.80 8.97 9.44
N LEU A 102 3.58 8.83 10.74
CA LEU A 102 2.31 9.15 11.36
C LEU A 102 2.32 10.60 11.83
N VAL A 103 1.28 11.34 11.51
CA VAL A 103 1.16 12.76 11.85
C VAL A 103 -0.17 13.00 12.55
N GLY A 104 -0.10 13.23 13.86
CA GLY A 104 -1.20 13.76 14.65
C GLY A 104 -1.24 15.27 14.51
N ASN A 105 -2.15 15.77 13.69
CA ASN A 105 -2.29 17.19 13.37
C ASN A 105 -3.31 17.89 14.30
N LYS A 106 -3.30 19.23 14.26
CA LYS A 106 -4.13 20.13 15.07
C LYS A 106 -3.85 20.02 16.58
N SER A 107 -2.58 19.89 16.94
CA SER A 107 -2.15 19.80 18.34
C SER A 107 -2.43 21.06 19.16
N ASP A 108 -2.69 22.18 18.49
CA ASP A 108 -3.10 23.47 19.04
C ASP A 108 -4.51 23.46 19.64
N LEU A 109 -5.37 22.52 19.22
CA LEU A 109 -6.72 22.43 19.77
C LEU A 109 -6.69 21.88 21.21
N PRO A 110 -7.45 22.49 22.13
CA PRO A 110 -7.49 22.07 23.54
C PRO A 110 -8.18 20.72 23.73
N GLU A 111 -9.15 20.40 22.86
CA GLU A 111 -9.90 19.14 22.90
C GLU A 111 -9.13 18.05 22.14
N ARG A 112 -8.41 17.20 22.88
CA ARG A 112 -7.77 16.01 22.32
C ARG A 112 -8.61 14.78 22.58
N MET A 113 -9.06 14.14 21.50
CA MET A 113 -9.79 12.87 21.55
C MET A 113 -8.87 11.65 21.45
N ILE A 114 -7.63 11.84 21.02
CA ILE A 114 -6.63 10.79 20.87
C ILE A 114 -5.48 11.10 21.83
N SER A 115 -5.19 10.16 22.72
CA SER A 115 -4.06 10.28 23.63
C SER A 115 -2.73 10.08 22.90
N LEU A 116 -1.66 10.69 23.41
CA LEU A 116 -0.31 10.45 22.88
C LEU A 116 0.07 8.97 22.99
N SER A 117 -0.35 8.27 24.05
CA SER A 117 -0.12 6.83 24.21
C SER A 117 -0.81 5.99 23.14
N GLU A 118 -2.02 6.34 22.71
CA GLU A 118 -2.71 5.63 21.62
C GLU A 118 -2.01 5.85 20.29
N ALA A 119 -1.63 7.10 20.00
CA ALA A 119 -0.90 7.44 18.78
C ALA A 119 0.48 6.78 18.73
N SER A 120 1.22 6.78 19.84
CA SER A 120 2.53 6.12 19.93
C SER A 120 2.42 4.61 19.79
N SER A 121 1.43 3.98 20.44
CA SER A 121 1.15 2.55 20.27
C SER A 121 0.88 2.17 18.80
N LEU A 122 0.14 3.03 18.07
CA LEU A 122 -0.07 2.83 16.64
C LEU A 122 1.25 2.95 15.86
N ALA A 123 2.06 3.96 16.17
CA ALA A 123 3.32 4.19 15.49
C ALA A 123 4.32 3.04 15.69
N GLU A 124 4.46 2.55 16.92
CA GLU A 124 5.28 1.38 17.23
C GLU A 124 4.81 0.12 16.50
N ARG A 125 3.49 -0.13 16.51
CA ARG A 125 2.90 -1.29 15.83
C ARG A 125 3.17 -1.30 14.33
N GLU A 126 3.11 -0.12 13.69
CA GLU A 126 3.29 0.03 12.25
C GLU A 126 4.76 0.30 11.85
N GLY A 127 5.70 0.30 12.80
CA GLY A 127 7.10 0.62 12.53
C GLY A 127 7.31 2.04 12.01
N ALA A 128 6.44 2.97 12.40
CA ALA A 128 6.39 4.34 11.93
C ALA A 128 6.86 5.30 13.01
N LYS A 129 7.43 6.44 12.62
CA LYS A 129 7.69 7.55 13.55
C LYS A 129 6.43 8.42 13.66
N LEU A 130 6.07 8.79 14.89
CA LEU A 130 4.99 9.72 15.19
C LEU A 130 5.51 11.16 15.26
N PHE A 131 4.81 12.07 14.59
CA PHE A 131 4.96 13.50 14.73
C PHE A 131 3.65 14.10 15.23
N ILE A 132 3.75 15.00 16.21
CA ILE A 132 2.63 15.78 16.71
C ILE A 132 2.82 17.20 16.21
N VAL A 133 1.88 17.69 15.41
CA VAL A 133 2.03 18.95 14.71
C VAL A 133 0.78 19.82 14.77
N SER A 134 0.97 21.10 14.55
CA SER A 134 -0.08 22.02 14.16
C SER A 134 0.30 22.69 12.85
N ALA A 135 -0.44 22.37 11.78
CA ALA A 135 -0.32 23.10 10.54
C ALA A 135 -0.75 24.58 10.66
N LEU A 136 -1.47 24.96 11.73
CA LEU A 136 -1.92 26.33 11.97
C LEU A 136 -0.85 27.17 12.65
N THR A 137 -0.23 26.66 13.73
CA THR A 137 0.78 27.40 14.48
C THR A 137 2.19 27.19 13.94
N GLY A 138 2.40 26.12 13.17
CA GLY A 138 3.71 25.67 12.70
C GLY A 138 4.44 24.73 13.67
N ASP A 139 3.86 24.46 14.85
CA ASP A 139 4.48 23.58 15.84
C ASP A 139 4.72 22.19 15.26
N GLY A 140 5.95 21.68 15.40
CA GLY A 140 6.36 20.35 14.91
C GLY A 140 6.52 20.22 13.39
N VAL A 141 6.15 21.24 12.59
CA VAL A 141 6.20 21.18 11.12
C VAL A 141 7.65 21.12 10.62
N GLU A 142 8.57 21.89 11.20
CA GLU A 142 9.98 21.88 10.80
C GLU A 142 10.67 20.55 11.11
N GLU A 143 10.34 19.91 12.24
CA GLU A 143 10.89 18.58 12.54
C GLU A 143 10.39 17.53 11.54
N LEU A 144 9.09 17.57 11.20
CA LEU A 144 8.51 16.72 10.17
C LEU A 144 9.16 16.98 8.80
N LYS A 145 9.42 18.23 8.44
CA LYS A 145 10.08 18.60 7.18
C LYS A 145 11.48 18.01 7.08
N ARG A 146 12.30 18.19 8.12
CA ARG A 146 13.66 17.63 8.17
C ARG A 146 13.65 16.10 8.09
N ALA A 147 12.67 15.44 8.71
CA ALA A 147 12.48 14.01 8.59
C ALA A 147 12.07 13.57 7.16
N LEU A 148 11.19 14.31 6.50
CA LEU A 148 10.78 14.06 5.11
C LEU A 148 11.94 14.23 4.11
N MET A 149 12.82 15.20 4.37
CA MET A 149 14.01 15.46 3.56
C MET A 149 15.18 14.50 3.88
N GLY A 150 15.01 13.57 4.83
CA GLY A 150 16.04 12.61 5.21
C GLY A 150 17.19 13.19 6.06
N GLU A 151 17.05 14.41 6.57
CA GLU A 151 18.08 15.07 7.40
C GLU A 151 18.14 14.52 8.83
N ILE A 152 17.04 13.94 9.30
CA ILE A 152 16.96 13.31 10.61
C ILE A 152 16.85 11.80 10.38
N PRO A 153 17.75 10.98 10.97
CA PRO A 153 17.57 9.54 11.00
C PRO A 153 16.22 9.24 11.62
N LEU A 154 15.34 8.68 10.82
CA LEU A 154 14.13 8.05 11.32
C LEU A 154 14.63 6.75 11.94
N GLU A 155 14.79 6.74 13.27
CA GLU A 155 15.10 5.52 14.01
C GLU A 155 14.16 4.44 13.46
N GLU A 156 14.75 3.40 12.86
CA GLU A 156 13.98 2.22 12.52
C GLU A 156 13.57 1.64 13.87
N VAL A 157 12.37 2.02 14.34
CA VAL A 157 11.71 1.31 15.41
C VAL A 157 11.69 -0.11 14.91
N SER A 158 12.52 -0.96 15.52
CA SER A 158 12.66 -2.35 15.12
C SER A 158 11.25 -2.89 15.15
N VAL A 159 10.63 -3.06 13.98
CA VAL A 159 9.34 -3.70 13.90
C VAL A 159 9.63 -5.06 14.53
N PRO A 160 9.08 -5.41 15.71
CA PRO A 160 9.13 -6.80 16.13
C PRO A 160 8.62 -7.55 14.91
N PRO A 161 9.36 -8.55 14.38
CA PRO A 161 9.07 -9.16 13.10
C PRO A 161 7.58 -9.36 13.07
N THR A 162 6.90 -8.62 12.18
CA THR A 162 5.45 -8.61 12.13
C THR A 162 5.08 -10.08 12.21
N PRO A 163 4.29 -10.54 13.21
CA PRO A 163 3.86 -11.92 13.18
C PRO A 163 3.26 -12.06 11.80
N VAL A 164 3.95 -12.83 10.94
CA VAL A 164 3.59 -13.00 9.54
C VAL A 164 2.09 -13.21 9.61
N PRO A 165 1.26 -12.28 9.08
CA PRO A 165 -0.18 -12.36 9.31
C PRO A 165 -0.53 -13.79 9.00
N ALA A 166 -1.02 -14.54 10.00
CA ALA A 166 -1.16 -15.99 9.91
C ALA A 166 -1.71 -16.25 8.53
N PRO A 167 -0.95 -16.93 7.64
CA PRO A 167 -1.06 -16.75 6.20
C PRO A 167 -2.53 -16.72 5.87
N ALA A 168 -3.02 -15.55 5.44
CA ALA A 168 -4.44 -15.36 5.18
C ALA A 168 -4.80 -16.49 4.21
N LEU A 169 -5.55 -17.49 4.71
CA LEU A 169 -5.79 -18.79 4.09
C LEU A 169 -5.53 -18.72 2.59
N ARG A 170 -4.31 -19.13 2.18
CA ARG A 170 -3.84 -18.81 0.84
C ARG A 170 -4.61 -19.72 -0.09
N ARG A 171 -5.58 -19.13 -0.78
CA ARG A 171 -6.34 -19.78 -1.85
C ARG A 171 -5.37 -20.05 -2.99
N ASP A 172 -4.98 -21.31 -3.11
CA ASP A 172 -4.12 -21.82 -4.18
C ASP A 172 -4.91 -22.77 -5.07
N TYR A 173 -4.41 -23.03 -6.28
CA TYR A 173 -5.05 -23.97 -7.21
C TYR A 173 -4.15 -25.19 -7.40
N LEU A 174 -4.73 -26.37 -7.27
CA LEU A 174 -4.14 -27.63 -7.69
C LEU A 174 -4.76 -28.02 -9.05
N PRO A 175 -4.02 -27.89 -10.17
CA PRO A 175 -4.49 -28.31 -11.47
C PRO A 175 -4.54 -29.83 -11.58
N ILE A 176 -5.69 -30.34 -11.98
CA ILE A 176 -5.92 -31.76 -12.19
C ILE A 176 -5.68 -32.07 -13.68
N PRO A 177 -4.70 -32.94 -14.01
CA PRO A 177 -4.43 -33.29 -15.39
C PRO A 177 -5.60 -34.06 -16.00
N LEU A 178 -5.66 -34.05 -17.34
CA LEU A 178 -6.49 -34.99 -18.07
C LEU A 178 -5.89 -36.40 -17.96
N ASP A 179 -6.73 -37.41 -18.18
CA ASP A 179 -6.29 -38.82 -18.18
C ASP A 179 -5.46 -39.18 -19.45
N HIS A 180 -5.29 -38.22 -20.38
CA HIS A 180 -4.53 -38.33 -21.62
C HIS A 180 -3.73 -37.03 -21.87
N SER A 181 -2.70 -37.11 -22.72
CA SER A 181 -1.92 -35.91 -23.09
C SER A 181 -2.75 -34.95 -23.95
N PRO A 182 -2.98 -33.70 -23.49
CA PRO A 182 -3.70 -32.70 -24.29
C PRO A 182 -2.90 -32.26 -25.52
N SER A 183 -3.58 -31.94 -26.62
CA SER A 183 -2.93 -31.28 -27.76
C SER A 183 -2.39 -29.91 -27.36
N THR A 184 -1.23 -29.53 -27.90
CA THR A 184 -0.57 -28.25 -27.67
C THR A 184 -0.99 -27.16 -28.68
N ASP A 185 -1.92 -27.47 -29.59
CA ASP A 185 -2.35 -26.53 -30.62
C ASP A 185 -3.00 -25.28 -30.02
N GLY A 186 -2.57 -24.11 -30.49
CA GLY A 186 -3.08 -22.81 -30.02
C GLY A 186 -2.64 -22.44 -28.59
N LEU A 187 -1.60 -23.09 -28.07
CA LEU A 187 -0.98 -22.75 -26.79
C LEU A 187 0.30 -21.92 -27.00
N SER A 188 0.52 -20.98 -26.08
CA SER A 188 1.77 -20.25 -25.97
C SER A 188 2.87 -21.13 -25.36
N GLU A 189 4.15 -20.76 -25.53
CA GLU A 189 5.29 -21.53 -24.99
C GLU A 189 5.18 -21.75 -23.47
N ILE A 190 4.71 -20.74 -22.74
CA ILE A 190 4.52 -20.85 -21.28
C ILE A 190 3.35 -21.76 -20.91
N GLU A 191 2.27 -21.80 -21.71
CA GLU A 191 1.17 -22.75 -21.52
C GLU A 191 1.62 -24.20 -21.78
N ILE A 192 2.49 -24.41 -22.77
CA ILE A 192 3.08 -25.73 -23.07
C ILE A 192 3.96 -26.19 -21.91
N LYS A 193 4.91 -25.36 -21.48
CA LYS A 193 5.77 -25.65 -20.31
C LYS A 193 4.96 -25.92 -19.06
N LEU A 194 3.87 -25.17 -18.87
CA LEU A 194 2.99 -25.37 -17.72
C LEU A 194 2.27 -26.72 -17.80
N LEU A 195 1.77 -27.13 -18.97
CA LEU A 195 1.15 -28.45 -19.15
C LEU A 195 2.11 -29.60 -18.87
N GLU A 196 3.38 -29.48 -19.26
CA GLU A 196 4.42 -30.48 -18.98
C GLU A 196 4.66 -30.70 -17.47
N LEU A 197 4.38 -29.68 -16.66
CA LEU A 197 4.58 -29.71 -15.20
C LEU A 197 3.32 -30.09 -14.41
N ILE A 198 2.14 -30.13 -15.05
CA ILE A 198 0.88 -30.45 -14.36
C ILE A 198 0.74 -31.97 -14.21
N ASP A 199 0.96 -32.44 -12.97
CA ASP A 199 0.92 -33.86 -12.59
C ASP A 199 -0.17 -34.17 -11.55
N GLY A 200 -0.99 -33.18 -11.18
CA GLY A 200 -2.01 -33.30 -10.14
C GLY A 200 -1.47 -33.24 -8.71
N LYS A 201 -0.18 -32.95 -8.52
CA LYS A 201 0.47 -32.86 -7.20
C LYS A 201 0.95 -31.45 -6.89
N LYS A 202 1.45 -30.74 -7.90
CA LYS A 202 1.99 -29.39 -7.74
C LYS A 202 0.91 -28.31 -7.76
N THR A 203 0.91 -27.41 -6.78
CA THR A 203 0.00 -26.25 -6.78
C THR A 203 0.49 -25.13 -7.70
N ALA A 204 -0.35 -24.13 -7.97
CA ALA A 204 0.04 -22.95 -8.75
C ALA A 204 1.23 -22.21 -8.13
N PHE A 205 1.37 -22.21 -6.80
CA PHE A 205 2.57 -21.70 -6.14
C PHE A 205 3.82 -22.51 -6.48
N GLU A 206 3.78 -23.84 -6.35
CA GLU A 206 4.92 -24.71 -6.61
C GLU A 206 5.36 -24.60 -8.09
N LEU A 207 4.39 -24.58 -9.01
CA LEU A 207 4.62 -24.33 -10.44
C LEU A 207 5.23 -22.94 -10.70
N SER A 208 4.85 -21.93 -9.92
CA SER A 208 5.42 -20.58 -10.04
C SER A 208 6.90 -20.51 -9.63
N GLN A 209 7.29 -21.26 -8.61
CA GLN A 209 8.68 -21.35 -8.17
C GLN A 209 9.54 -22.06 -9.22
N GLU A 210 9.03 -23.15 -9.80
CA GLU A 210 9.75 -23.94 -10.81
C GLU A 210 9.91 -23.19 -12.14
N LEU A 211 8.90 -22.42 -12.54
CA LEU A 211 8.95 -21.60 -13.76
C LEU A 211 9.59 -20.22 -13.56
N GLY A 212 10.00 -19.88 -12.33
CA GLY A 212 10.58 -18.57 -12.01
C GLY A 212 9.65 -17.40 -12.37
N THR A 213 8.34 -17.56 -12.15
CA THR A 213 7.32 -16.60 -12.56
C THR A 213 6.37 -16.25 -11.42
N GLU A 214 5.63 -15.15 -11.53
CA GLU A 214 4.65 -14.78 -10.51
C GLU A 214 3.48 -15.76 -10.41
N ILE A 215 3.05 -16.10 -9.19
CA ILE A 215 1.89 -16.99 -8.97
C ILE A 215 0.63 -16.51 -9.68
N ARG A 216 0.36 -15.19 -9.71
CA ARG A 216 -0.84 -14.64 -10.35
C ARG A 216 -0.86 -14.95 -11.84
N THR A 217 0.30 -14.92 -12.47
CA THR A 217 0.49 -15.29 -13.87
C THR A 217 0.20 -16.77 -14.10
N ILE A 218 0.72 -17.66 -13.24
CA ILE A 218 0.37 -19.09 -13.30
C ILE A 218 -1.13 -19.31 -13.14
N GLN A 219 -1.77 -18.67 -12.17
CA GLN A 219 -3.21 -18.80 -11.93
C GLN A 219 -4.05 -18.37 -13.15
N ILE A 220 -3.62 -17.34 -13.88
CA ILE A 220 -4.26 -16.90 -15.12
C ILE A 220 -4.12 -17.99 -16.21
N TYR A 221 -2.91 -18.53 -16.40
CA TYR A 221 -2.67 -19.58 -17.39
C TYR A 221 -3.42 -20.87 -17.06
N LEU A 222 -3.46 -21.28 -15.80
CA LEU A 222 -4.23 -22.44 -15.35
C LEU A 222 -5.72 -22.30 -15.66
N LYS A 223 -6.33 -21.13 -15.38
CA LYS A 223 -7.73 -20.86 -15.73
C LYS A 223 -7.96 -20.89 -17.24
N ARG A 224 -7.02 -20.39 -18.04
CA ARG A 224 -7.08 -20.45 -19.51
C ARG A 224 -6.98 -21.88 -20.02
N LEU A 225 -6.07 -22.69 -19.48
CA LEU A 225 -5.93 -24.10 -19.83
C LEU A 225 -7.20 -24.88 -19.49
N GLN A 226 -7.82 -24.61 -18.34
CA GLN A 226 -9.10 -25.21 -17.95
C GLN A 226 -10.21 -24.81 -18.94
N ALA A 227 -10.33 -23.51 -19.25
CA ALA A 227 -11.33 -23.01 -20.20
C ALA A 227 -11.14 -23.57 -21.62
N LYS A 228 -9.90 -23.85 -22.03
CA LYS A 228 -9.54 -24.52 -23.29
C LYS A 228 -9.72 -26.05 -23.24
N GLY A 229 -10.14 -26.61 -22.11
CA GLY A 229 -10.30 -28.06 -21.93
C GLY A 229 -8.99 -28.85 -21.95
N LYS A 230 -7.85 -28.20 -21.65
CA LYS A 230 -6.51 -28.82 -21.65
C LYS A 230 -6.13 -29.42 -20.29
N ILE A 231 -6.86 -29.08 -19.24
CA ILE A 231 -6.77 -29.69 -17.91
C ILE A 231 -8.18 -30.01 -17.42
N LYS A 232 -8.29 -31.05 -16.60
CA LYS A 232 -9.57 -31.60 -16.15
C LYS A 232 -10.30 -30.64 -15.21
N ASP A 233 -9.58 -30.10 -14.23
CA ASP A 233 -10.15 -29.21 -13.23
C ASP A 233 -9.08 -28.37 -12.50
N LEU A 234 -9.53 -27.36 -11.74
CA LEU A 234 -8.73 -26.60 -10.79
C LEU A 234 -9.31 -26.74 -9.40
N LYS A 235 -8.71 -27.62 -8.59
CA LYS A 235 -9.13 -27.79 -7.21
C LYS A 235 -8.61 -26.63 -6.36
N LEU A 236 -9.50 -25.94 -5.66
CA LEU A 236 -9.10 -24.94 -4.68
C LEU A 236 -8.48 -25.63 -3.47
N VAL A 237 -7.24 -25.26 -3.15
CA VAL A 237 -6.53 -25.69 -1.95
C VAL A 237 -6.42 -24.48 -1.04
N VAL A 238 -6.78 -24.67 0.23
CA VAL A 238 -6.65 -23.65 1.24
C VAL A 238 -5.52 -24.09 2.17
N ARG A 239 -4.40 -23.37 2.14
CA ARG A 239 -3.22 -23.63 2.98
C ARG A 239 -3.02 -22.48 3.96
#